data_AF-M1CMT2-F1
#
_entry.id   AF-M1CMT2-F1
#
_cell.length_a   1.000
_cell.length_b   1.000
_cell.length_c   1.000
_cell.angle_alpha   90.00
_cell.angle_beta   90.00
_cell.angle_gamma   90.00
#
_symmetry.space_group_name_H-M   'P 1'
#
loop_
_entity.id
_entity.type
_entity.pdbx_description
1 polymer ?
#
loop_
_entity_poly.entity_id
_entity_poly.type
_entity_poly.pdbx_seq_one_letter_code
_entity_poly.pdbx_strand_id
1 'polypeptide(L)'
;MSIFLLHYFLVDALHAETVKSAITENRAAVAEGILLKLPFTTIFEYLQILQLISVSLRDVGPSAVFFLAAAVSDFYVPWESMALHKIQSASGPLDIRLAQVPKMLSVLRNEWAPMAFHISFKLETDTDILLAKANMALKKYKMHMVIANELSTRKEEVIVVTEQEKVTVRRDCTRAGAEVESPLVELVVDRHSTYIKKFDA
;
A
#
# COMPACT_ATOMS: atom_id res chain seq x y z
N MET A 1 29.71 -2.44 27.45
CA MET A 1 29.16 -1.13 27.86
C MET A 1 28.13 -0.73 26.81
N SER A 2 26.92 -1.28 26.93
CA SER A 2 25.86 -1.16 25.92
C SER A 2 25.10 0.14 26.14
N ILE A 3 25.27 1.08 25.21
CA ILE A 3 24.45 2.29 25.12
C ILE A 3 23.19 1.89 24.34
N PHE A 4 22.17 1.39 25.04
CA PHE A 4 20.81 1.40 24.52
C PHE A 4 20.22 2.77 24.86
N LEU A 5 20.33 3.68 23.89
CA LEU A 5 19.61 4.96 23.89
C LEU A 5 18.12 4.66 23.67
N LEU A 6 17.40 4.31 24.74
CA LEU A 6 15.96 4.51 24.80
C LEU A 6 15.74 6.02 24.72
N HIS A 7 15.49 6.53 23.51
CA HIS A 7 14.80 7.80 23.35
C HIS A 7 13.49 7.70 24.13
N TYR A 8 13.46 8.32 25.30
CA TYR A 8 12.22 8.55 26.05
C TYR A 8 11.37 9.50 25.21
N PHE A 9 10.50 8.94 24.37
CA PHE A 9 9.26 9.64 24.06
C PHE A 9 8.49 9.74 25.39
N LEU A 10 8.30 10.97 25.88
CA LEU A 10 7.29 11.24 26.90
C LEU A 10 5.94 10.96 26.24
N VAL A 11 5.47 9.72 26.38
CA VAL A 11 4.12 9.34 25.96
C VAL A 11 3.18 9.86 27.04
N ASP A 12 2.15 10.59 26.63
CA ASP A 12 1.08 11.03 27.50
C ASP A 12 0.54 9.83 28.31
N ALA A 13 0.36 9.99 29.62
CA ALA A 13 -0.11 8.94 30.51
C ALA A 13 -1.44 8.31 30.03
N LEU A 14 -2.29 9.08 29.33
CA LEU A 14 -3.54 8.59 28.74
C LEU A 14 -3.32 7.53 27.64
N HIS A 15 -2.19 7.57 26.94
CA HIS A 15 -1.89 6.70 25.80
C HIS A 15 -0.79 5.67 26.09
N ALA A 16 -0.21 5.71 27.29
CA ALA A 16 0.96 4.90 27.65
C ALA A 16 0.72 3.39 27.49
N GLU A 17 -0.42 2.87 27.95
CA GLU A 17 -0.73 1.44 27.82
C GLU A 17 -0.99 1.02 26.37
N THR A 18 -1.69 1.83 25.59
CA THR A 18 -1.91 1.57 24.16
C THR A 18 -0.59 1.51 23.40
N VAL A 19 0.30 2.48 23.62
CA VAL A 19 1.62 2.51 22.98
C VAL A 19 2.48 1.34 23.41
N LYS A 20 2.45 0.98 24.69
CA LYS A 20 3.19 -0.16 25.24
C LYS A 20 2.70 -1.48 24.64
N SER A 21 1.38 -1.68 24.51
CA SER A 21 0.81 -2.86 23.84
C SER A 21 1.28 -2.95 22.39
N ALA A 22 1.13 -1.86 21.63
CA ALA A 22 1.52 -1.79 20.22
C ALA A 22 3.02 -2.09 20.01
N ILE A 23 3.91 -1.56 20.85
CA ILE A 23 5.35 -1.85 20.77
C ILE A 23 5.64 -3.32 21.10
N THR A 24 4.96 -3.87 22.12
CA THR A 24 5.18 -5.24 22.57
C THR A 24 4.73 -6.23 21.50
N GLU A 25 3.51 -6.08 20.98
CA GLU A 25 2.96 -6.90 19.89
C GLU A 25 3.82 -6.79 18.64
N ASN A 26 4.27 -5.58 18.30
CA ASN A 26 5.14 -5.39 17.16
C ASN A 26 6.49 -6.12 17.29
N ARG A 27 7.10 -6.08 18.48
CA ARG A 27 8.37 -6.80 18.75
C ARG A 27 8.18 -8.30 18.72
N ALA A 28 7.08 -8.81 19.28
CA ALA A 28 6.74 -10.24 19.21
C ALA A 28 6.59 -10.69 17.75
N ALA A 29 5.84 -9.93 16.94
CA ALA A 29 5.63 -10.22 15.53
C ALA A 29 6.94 -10.27 14.71
N VAL A 30 7.89 -9.39 15.02
CA VAL A 30 9.22 -9.43 14.39
C VAL A 30 10.03 -10.64 14.88
N ALA A 31 10.02 -10.94 16.17
CA ALA A 31 10.76 -12.07 16.75
C ALA A 31 10.25 -13.43 16.26
N GLU A 32 8.95 -13.56 16.01
CA GLU A 32 8.30 -14.76 15.48
C GLU A 32 8.42 -14.91 13.96
N GLY A 33 8.99 -13.92 13.26
CA GLY A 33 9.16 -13.95 11.81
C GLY A 33 7.87 -13.72 11.01
N ILE A 34 6.79 -13.25 11.65
CA ILE A 34 5.51 -12.93 10.99
C ILE A 34 5.47 -11.51 10.40
N LEU A 35 6.36 -10.61 10.85
CA LEU A 35 6.45 -9.24 10.35
C LEU A 35 7.88 -8.89 9.93
N LEU A 36 8.06 -8.60 8.64
CA LEU A 36 9.28 -8.02 8.08
C LEU A 36 9.04 -6.57 7.68
N LYS A 37 9.90 -5.65 8.12
CA LYS A 37 9.82 -4.22 7.78
C LYS A 37 10.94 -3.84 6.82
N LEU A 38 10.57 -3.32 5.66
CA LEU A 38 11.51 -2.88 4.62
C LEU A 38 11.27 -1.40 4.33
N PRO A 39 12.07 -0.49 4.93
CA PRO A 39 11.90 0.94 4.70
C PRO A 39 12.36 1.32 3.29
N PHE A 40 11.68 2.28 2.70
CA PHE A 40 12.07 2.94 1.46
C PHE A 40 11.77 4.44 1.57
N THR A 41 12.49 5.25 0.81
CA THR A 41 12.32 6.70 0.76
C THR A 41 12.08 7.17 -0.68
N THR A 42 12.83 6.62 -1.62
CA THR A 42 12.75 7.01 -3.03
C THR A 42 11.88 6.06 -3.84
N ILE A 43 11.39 6.53 -5.00
CA ILE A 43 10.72 5.69 -5.97
C ILE A 43 11.62 4.54 -6.45
N PHE A 44 12.93 4.78 -6.58
CA PHE A 44 13.88 3.77 -7.04
C PHE A 44 13.98 2.60 -6.05
N GLU A 45 14.14 2.91 -4.76
CA GLU A 45 14.15 1.92 -3.68
C GLU A 45 12.83 1.15 -3.63
N TYR A 46 11.69 1.86 -3.70
CA TYR A 46 10.37 1.24 -3.72
C TYR A 46 10.23 0.22 -4.87
N LEU A 47 10.64 0.60 -6.09
CA LEU A 47 10.52 -0.27 -7.25
C LEU A 47 11.43 -1.51 -7.17
N GLN A 48 12.66 -1.35 -6.67
CA GLN A 48 13.59 -2.47 -6.47
C GLN A 48 13.08 -3.44 -5.39
N ILE A 49 12.60 -2.91 -4.27
CA ILE A 49 12.05 -3.72 -3.17
C ILE A 49 10.79 -4.44 -3.64
N LEU A 50 9.89 -3.75 -4.35
CA LEU A 50 8.68 -4.36 -4.91
C LEU A 50 9.06 -5.51 -5.84
N GLN A 51 10.00 -5.33 -6.76
CA GLN A 51 10.46 -6.40 -7.65
C GLN A 51 10.99 -7.61 -6.87
N LEU A 52 11.87 -7.37 -5.91
CA LEU A 52 12.53 -8.43 -5.15
C LEU A 52 11.51 -9.25 -4.34
N ILE A 53 10.57 -8.58 -3.66
CA ILE A 53 9.48 -9.25 -2.92
C ILE A 53 8.59 -10.02 -3.90
N SER A 54 8.22 -9.39 -5.02
CA SER A 54 7.28 -10.00 -5.97
C SER A 54 7.82 -11.26 -6.62
N VAL A 55 9.08 -11.25 -7.04
CA VAL A 55 9.74 -12.44 -7.59
C VAL A 55 9.89 -13.52 -6.51
N SER A 56 10.22 -13.13 -5.27
CA SER A 56 10.35 -14.09 -4.16
C SER A 56 9.03 -14.75 -3.77
N LEU A 57 7.92 -14.02 -3.86
CA LEU A 57 6.57 -14.53 -3.56
C LEU A 57 5.92 -15.26 -4.74
N ARG A 58 6.60 -15.37 -5.89
CA ARG A 58 6.05 -16.04 -7.08
C ARG A 58 5.64 -17.48 -6.78
N ASP A 59 6.49 -18.22 -6.08
CA ASP A 59 6.29 -19.65 -5.80
C ASP A 59 5.24 -19.89 -4.71
N VAL A 60 4.91 -18.86 -3.91
CA VAL A 60 3.78 -18.90 -2.96
C VAL A 60 2.43 -18.90 -3.70
N GLY A 61 2.40 -18.38 -4.93
CA GLY A 61 1.26 -18.51 -5.83
C GLY A 61 -0.03 -17.88 -5.29
N PRO A 62 -1.19 -18.57 -5.39
CA PRO A 62 -2.49 -18.04 -4.97
C PRO A 62 -2.58 -17.65 -3.49
N SER A 63 -1.73 -18.19 -2.64
CA SER A 63 -1.68 -17.88 -1.21
C SER A 63 -1.04 -16.52 -0.91
N ALA A 64 -0.34 -15.90 -1.87
CA ALA A 64 0.24 -14.57 -1.68
C ALA A 64 -0.77 -13.46 -1.97
N VAL A 65 -0.69 -12.36 -1.21
CA VAL A 65 -1.48 -11.14 -1.41
C VAL A 65 -0.56 -9.94 -1.56
N PHE A 66 -0.75 -9.16 -2.63
CA PHE A 66 -0.18 -7.83 -2.78
C PHE A 66 -1.22 -6.78 -2.40
N PHE A 67 -1.02 -6.11 -1.26
CA PHE A 67 -1.85 -5.03 -0.76
C PHE A 67 -1.15 -3.68 -1.00
N LEU A 68 -1.35 -3.10 -2.18
CA LEU A 68 -0.55 -1.97 -2.69
C LEU A 68 -1.16 -0.62 -2.30
N ALA A 69 -0.98 -0.22 -1.04
CA ALA A 69 -1.51 1.02 -0.47
C ALA A 69 -0.57 2.24 -0.57
N ALA A 70 0.66 2.06 -1.07
CA ALA A 70 1.63 3.15 -1.17
C ALA A 70 1.19 4.22 -2.19
N ALA A 71 1.37 5.49 -1.83
CA ALA A 71 1.24 6.62 -2.75
C ALA A 71 2.52 6.77 -3.59
N VAL A 72 2.58 6.03 -4.69
CA VAL A 72 3.74 5.97 -5.59
C VAL A 72 3.74 7.19 -6.52
N SER A 73 4.90 7.83 -6.69
CA SER A 73 5.04 8.95 -7.62
C SER A 73 4.79 8.52 -9.07
N ASP A 74 3.97 9.29 -9.80
CA ASP A 74 3.72 9.04 -11.24
C ASP A 74 4.86 9.55 -12.13
N PHE A 75 5.68 10.47 -11.60
CA PHE A 75 6.77 11.12 -12.31
C PHE A 75 8.06 11.11 -11.47
N TYR A 76 9.21 11.10 -12.14
CA TYR A 76 10.53 11.08 -11.50
C TYR A 76 11.59 11.80 -12.36
N VAL A 77 12.74 12.08 -11.78
CA VAL A 77 13.92 12.60 -12.51
C VAL A 77 14.85 11.42 -12.81
N PRO A 78 15.10 11.08 -14.08
CA PRO A 78 16.08 10.06 -14.46
C PRO A 78 17.47 10.35 -13.90
N TRP A 79 18.20 9.31 -13.52
CA TRP A 79 19.50 9.44 -12.88
C TRP A 79 20.49 10.23 -13.75
N GLU A 80 20.50 9.98 -15.06
CA GLU A 80 21.33 10.70 -16.03
C GLU A 80 21.05 12.21 -16.12
N SER A 81 19.87 12.64 -15.66
CA SER A 81 19.43 14.04 -15.68
C SER A 81 19.41 14.71 -14.30
N MET A 82 19.76 13.96 -13.25
CA MET A 82 19.71 14.45 -11.88
C MET A 82 20.91 15.36 -11.60
N ALA A 83 20.65 16.60 -11.18
CA ALA A 83 21.70 17.54 -10.81
C ALA A 83 22.45 17.06 -9.55
N LEU A 84 23.79 17.05 -9.61
CA LEU A 84 24.65 16.65 -8.49
C LEU A 84 24.65 17.66 -7.33
N HIS A 85 24.31 18.91 -7.64
CA HIS A 85 24.35 20.02 -6.69
C HIS A 85 23.02 20.75 -6.67
N LYS A 86 22.81 21.51 -5.59
CA LYS A 86 21.64 22.38 -5.44
C LYS A 86 21.49 23.29 -6.66
N ILE A 87 20.30 23.26 -7.27
CA ILE A 87 19.93 24.14 -8.39
C ILE A 87 19.99 25.60 -7.92
N GLN A 88 20.66 26.46 -8.70
CA GLN A 88 20.91 27.85 -8.34
C GLN A 88 19.75 28.76 -8.75
N SER A 89 19.25 29.57 -7.82
CA SER A 89 18.07 30.43 -7.99
C SER A 89 18.35 31.77 -8.70
N ALA A 90 19.61 32.12 -8.94
CA ALA A 90 19.98 33.39 -9.57
C ALA A 90 19.83 33.38 -11.10
N SER A 91 19.55 32.23 -11.69
CA SER A 91 19.69 31.96 -13.14
C SER A 91 18.42 32.21 -13.96
N GLY A 92 17.35 32.74 -13.34
CA GLY A 92 16.04 32.92 -13.97
C GLY A 92 14.98 31.93 -13.47
N PRO A 93 13.86 31.75 -14.21
CA PRO A 93 12.77 30.88 -13.81
C PRO A 93 13.19 29.40 -13.73
N LEU A 94 12.56 28.64 -12.84
CA LEU A 94 12.85 27.23 -12.62
C LEU A 94 12.00 26.34 -13.52
N ASP A 95 12.65 25.64 -14.45
CA ASP A 95 12.02 24.61 -15.28
C ASP A 95 12.39 23.21 -14.79
N ILE A 96 11.40 22.44 -14.33
CA ILE A 96 11.58 21.04 -13.91
C ILE A 96 11.00 20.11 -14.96
N ARG A 97 11.83 19.23 -15.52
CA ARG A 97 11.41 18.18 -16.44
C ARG A 97 11.38 16.84 -15.71
N LEU A 98 10.22 16.18 -15.72
CA LEU A 98 10.04 14.87 -15.11
C LEU A 98 9.67 13.84 -16.18
N ALA A 99 10.21 12.65 -16.05
CA ALA A 99 9.83 11.48 -16.83
C ALA A 99 8.67 10.74 -16.15
N GLN A 100 7.81 10.08 -16.93
CA GLN A 100 6.78 9.20 -16.38
C GLN A 100 7.42 7.93 -15.80
N VAL A 101 6.96 7.52 -14.62
CA VAL A 101 7.36 6.24 -14.03
C VAL A 101 6.79 5.10 -14.89
N PRO A 102 7.60 4.06 -15.20
CA PRO A 102 7.11 2.91 -15.95
C PRO A 102 5.92 2.22 -15.27
N LYS A 103 5.05 1.58 -16.04
CA LYS A 103 3.80 0.97 -15.53
C LYS A 103 4.06 -0.37 -14.83
N MET A 104 4.70 -0.32 -13.66
CA MET A 104 5.22 -1.51 -12.96
C MET A 104 4.15 -2.50 -12.51
N LEU A 105 2.92 -2.03 -12.26
CA LEU A 105 1.80 -2.91 -11.90
C LEU A 105 1.48 -3.95 -12.98
N SER A 106 1.71 -3.64 -14.25
CA SER A 106 1.49 -4.62 -15.32
C SER A 106 2.56 -5.71 -15.31
N VAL A 107 3.82 -5.34 -15.03
CA VAL A 107 4.92 -6.30 -14.94
C VAL A 107 4.73 -7.18 -13.71
N LEU A 108 4.32 -6.60 -12.58
CA LEU A 108 3.95 -7.33 -11.37
C LEU A 108 2.93 -8.44 -11.68
N ARG A 109 1.85 -8.07 -12.38
CA ARG A 109 0.72 -8.95 -12.64
C ARG A 109 1.00 -10.03 -13.69
N ASN A 110 1.84 -9.75 -14.68
CA ASN A 110 2.05 -10.67 -15.80
C ASN A 110 3.33 -11.49 -15.65
N GLU A 111 4.34 -10.96 -14.95
CA GLU A 111 5.68 -11.53 -14.94
C GLU A 111 6.17 -11.85 -13.53
N TRP A 112 6.10 -10.91 -12.58
CA TRP A 112 6.74 -11.12 -11.28
C TRP A 112 5.97 -12.09 -10.38
N ALA A 113 4.67 -11.89 -10.18
CA ALA A 113 3.86 -12.72 -9.29
C ALA A 113 2.46 -13.02 -9.84
N PRO A 114 2.33 -13.63 -11.04
CA PRO A 114 1.05 -13.68 -11.76
C PRO A 114 -0.08 -14.41 -11.03
N MET A 115 0.25 -15.39 -10.19
CA MET A 115 -0.74 -16.18 -9.45
C MET A 115 -1.14 -15.55 -8.11
N ALA A 116 -0.47 -14.50 -7.64
CA ALA A 116 -0.83 -13.87 -6.38
C ALA A 116 -2.16 -13.10 -6.47
N PHE A 117 -2.83 -12.88 -5.35
CA PHE A 117 -3.97 -11.98 -5.25
C PHE A 117 -3.50 -10.52 -5.22
N HIS A 118 -4.14 -9.64 -5.97
CA HIS A 118 -3.63 -8.29 -6.24
C HIS A 118 -4.69 -7.25 -5.91
N ILE A 119 -4.34 -6.37 -4.98
CA ILE A 119 -5.18 -5.31 -4.46
C ILE A 119 -4.43 -3.99 -4.64
N SER A 120 -5.10 -3.00 -5.20
CA SER A 120 -4.53 -1.66 -5.35
C SER A 120 -5.46 -0.60 -4.79
N PHE A 121 -4.89 0.56 -4.46
CA PHE A 121 -5.63 1.69 -3.91
C PHE A 121 -5.81 2.81 -4.92
N LYS A 122 -6.95 3.49 -4.82
CA LYS A 122 -7.20 4.77 -5.47
C LYS A 122 -7.74 5.76 -4.45
N LEU A 123 -7.19 6.97 -4.50
CA LEU A 123 -7.55 8.08 -3.64
C LEU A 123 -7.88 9.26 -4.54
N GLU A 124 -9.09 9.79 -4.42
CA GLU A 124 -9.55 10.97 -5.14
C GLU A 124 -10.43 11.82 -4.23
N THR A 125 -10.83 13.00 -4.69
CA THR A 125 -11.75 13.91 -3.99
C THR A 125 -13.16 13.88 -4.56
N ASP A 126 -13.36 13.22 -5.69
CA ASP A 126 -14.64 13.13 -6.40
C ASP A 126 -14.97 11.65 -6.66
N THR A 127 -16.17 11.22 -6.25
CA THR A 127 -16.59 9.82 -6.25
C THR A 127 -16.79 9.26 -7.66
N ASP A 128 -17.24 10.05 -8.61
CA ASP A 128 -17.44 9.58 -9.98
C ASP A 128 -16.10 9.36 -10.68
N ILE A 129 -15.16 10.30 -10.50
CA ILE A 129 -13.78 10.16 -10.97
C ILE A 129 -13.09 8.98 -10.28
N LEU A 130 -13.29 8.82 -8.98
CA LEU A 130 -12.74 7.73 -8.19
C LEU A 130 -13.17 6.37 -8.74
N LEU A 131 -14.48 6.17 -8.94
CA LEU A 131 -15.02 4.93 -9.45
C LEU A 131 -14.60 4.68 -10.90
N ALA A 132 -14.54 5.72 -11.74
CA ALA A 132 -14.04 5.59 -13.11
C ALA A 132 -12.57 5.14 -13.13
N LYS A 133 -11.71 5.75 -12.32
CA LYS A 133 -10.29 5.39 -12.19
C LYS A 133 -10.11 4.00 -11.58
N ALA A 134 -10.94 3.60 -10.61
CA ALA A 134 -10.92 2.27 -10.03
C ALA A 134 -11.26 1.19 -11.06
N ASN A 135 -12.33 1.39 -11.84
CA ASN A 135 -12.71 0.49 -12.93
C ASN A 135 -11.64 0.42 -14.03
N MET A 136 -11.01 1.56 -14.35
CA MET A 136 -9.89 1.59 -15.29
C MET A 136 -8.70 0.78 -14.77
N ALA A 137 -8.36 0.90 -13.48
CA ALA A 137 -7.26 0.17 -12.87
C ALA A 137 -7.52 -1.35 -12.86
N LEU A 138 -8.75 -1.79 -12.53
CA LEU A 138 -9.18 -3.18 -12.64
C LEU A 138 -8.90 -3.73 -14.03
N LYS A 139 -9.42 -3.08 -15.08
CA LYS A 139 -9.30 -3.57 -16.47
C LYS A 139 -7.87 -3.49 -16.99
N LYS A 140 -7.18 -2.38 -16.76
CA LYS A 140 -5.86 -2.10 -17.32
C LYS A 140 -4.77 -2.97 -16.71
N TYR A 141 -4.81 -3.16 -15.39
CA TYR A 141 -3.78 -3.90 -14.67
C TYR A 141 -4.25 -5.29 -14.20
N LYS A 142 -5.48 -5.71 -14.57
CA LYS A 142 -6.09 -6.99 -14.19
C LYS A 142 -6.04 -7.23 -12.67
N MET A 143 -6.33 -6.17 -11.91
CA MET A 143 -6.39 -6.24 -10.45
C MET A 143 -7.58 -7.10 -10.04
N HIS A 144 -7.44 -7.87 -8.97
CA HIS A 144 -8.56 -8.61 -8.42
C HIS A 144 -9.51 -7.69 -7.66
N MET A 145 -8.95 -6.66 -7.03
CA MET A 145 -9.70 -5.72 -6.21
C MET A 145 -9.04 -4.34 -6.25
N VAL A 146 -9.86 -3.30 -6.30
CA VAL A 146 -9.41 -1.90 -6.14
C VAL A 146 -10.16 -1.28 -4.98
N ILE A 147 -9.43 -0.80 -3.99
CA ILE A 147 -9.96 -0.11 -2.84
C ILE A 147 -9.97 1.39 -3.17
N ALA A 148 -11.16 1.94 -3.33
CA ALA A 148 -11.42 3.32 -3.70
C ALA A 148 -11.82 4.12 -2.46
N ASN A 149 -10.99 5.10 -2.11
CA ASN A 149 -11.17 5.94 -0.95
C ASN A 149 -11.39 7.38 -1.41
N GLU A 150 -12.46 8.01 -0.94
CA GLU A 150 -12.61 9.46 -1.07
C GLU A 150 -11.83 10.14 0.06
N LEU A 151 -11.08 11.19 -0.23
CA LEU A 151 -10.14 11.81 0.71
C LEU A 151 -10.80 12.27 2.02
N SER A 152 -12.02 12.77 1.92
CA SER A 152 -12.87 13.32 2.98
C SER A 152 -13.37 12.24 3.95
N THR A 153 -13.72 11.06 3.44
CA THR A 153 -14.39 9.97 4.17
C THR A 153 -13.51 8.74 4.38
N ARG A 154 -12.25 8.76 3.94
CA ARG A 154 -11.34 7.59 3.95
C ARG A 154 -11.17 6.85 5.28
N LYS A 155 -11.48 7.47 6.42
CA LYS A 155 -11.42 6.85 7.76
C LYS A 155 -12.75 6.23 8.21
N GLU A 156 -13.83 6.59 7.53
CA GLU A 156 -15.21 6.23 7.86
C GLU A 156 -15.75 5.19 6.88
N GLU A 157 -15.46 5.36 5.58
CA GLU A 157 -15.88 4.40 4.56
C GLU A 157 -14.91 4.31 3.39
N VAL A 158 -14.92 3.13 2.75
CA VAL A 158 -14.18 2.84 1.52
C VAL A 158 -15.08 2.04 0.58
N ILE A 159 -14.88 2.21 -0.73
CA ILE A 159 -15.59 1.45 -1.75
C ILE A 159 -14.65 0.42 -2.33
N VAL A 160 -14.96 -0.85 -2.13
CA VAL A 160 -14.24 -1.97 -2.70
C VAL A 160 -14.85 -2.30 -4.06
N VAL A 161 -14.06 -2.13 -5.12
CA VAL A 161 -14.47 -2.36 -6.51
C VAL A 161 -13.81 -3.64 -7.00
N THR A 162 -14.62 -4.56 -7.51
CA THR A 162 -14.20 -5.80 -8.19
C THR A 162 -14.83 -5.85 -9.59
N GLU A 163 -14.54 -6.89 -10.37
CA GLU A 163 -15.21 -7.07 -11.67
C GLU A 163 -16.70 -7.42 -11.53
N GLN A 164 -17.09 -8.04 -10.41
CA GLN A 164 -18.44 -8.54 -10.17
C GLN A 164 -19.32 -7.53 -9.45
N GLU A 165 -18.73 -6.77 -8.51
CA GLU A 165 -19.49 -5.95 -7.58
C GLU A 165 -18.73 -4.72 -7.08
N LYS A 166 -19.49 -3.80 -6.48
CA LYS A 166 -19.00 -2.68 -5.68
C LYS A 166 -19.57 -2.80 -4.29
N VAL A 167 -18.71 -2.89 -3.28
CA VAL A 167 -19.09 -3.07 -1.87
C VAL A 167 -18.61 -1.86 -1.09
N THR A 168 -19.52 -1.15 -0.42
CA THR A 168 -19.13 -0.09 0.52
C THR A 168 -18.85 -0.70 1.89
N VAL A 169 -17.62 -0.55 2.37
CA VAL A 169 -17.19 -0.97 3.70
C VAL A 169 -17.18 0.27 4.59
N ARG A 170 -17.82 0.18 5.76
CA ARG A 170 -17.92 1.27 6.72
C ARG A 170 -17.31 0.87 8.05
N ARG A 171 -16.73 1.85 8.73
CA ARG A 171 -16.32 1.75 10.12
C ARG A 171 -17.53 1.42 11.00
N ASP A 172 -17.31 0.58 12.01
CA ASP A 172 -18.32 0.34 13.05
C ASP A 172 -18.39 1.53 14.01
N CYS A 173 -19.40 2.39 13.84
CA CYS A 173 -19.62 3.55 14.69
C CYS A 173 -20.07 3.19 16.11
N THR A 174 -20.46 1.94 16.38
CA THR A 174 -20.95 1.51 17.70
C THR A 174 -19.80 1.19 18.68
N ARG A 175 -18.61 0.91 18.16
CA ARG A 175 -17.43 0.58 18.95
C ARG A 175 -16.47 1.76 19.02
N ALA A 176 -16.18 2.22 20.24
CA ALA A 176 -15.15 3.20 20.47
C ALA A 176 -13.78 2.66 20.01
N GLY A 177 -13.06 3.43 19.19
CA GLY A 177 -11.77 3.03 18.64
C GLY A 177 -11.82 2.10 17.41
N ALA A 178 -13.00 1.80 16.86
CA ALA A 178 -13.07 1.04 15.61
C ALA A 178 -12.42 1.79 14.44
N GLU A 179 -11.78 1.05 13.54
CA GLU A 179 -11.16 1.55 12.33
C GLU A 179 -11.82 0.88 11.11
N VAL A 180 -11.82 1.55 9.96
CA VAL A 180 -12.41 1.02 8.72
C VAL A 180 -11.59 -0.16 8.18
N GLU A 181 -10.32 -0.24 8.56
CA GLU A 181 -9.37 -1.29 8.24
C GLU A 181 -9.83 -2.67 8.75
N SER A 182 -10.48 -2.75 9.91
CA SER A 182 -10.94 -4.04 10.47
C SER A 182 -11.96 -4.75 9.56
N PRO A 183 -13.13 -4.17 9.23
CA PRO A 183 -14.07 -4.80 8.30
C PRO A 183 -13.53 -4.91 6.88
N LEU A 184 -12.60 -4.03 6.48
CA LEU A 184 -11.93 -4.12 5.18
C LEU A 184 -11.03 -5.36 5.08
N VAL A 185 -10.23 -5.63 6.11
CA VAL A 185 -9.35 -6.81 6.18
C VAL A 185 -10.18 -8.09 6.21
N GLU A 186 -11.29 -8.12 6.95
CA GLU A 186 -12.23 -9.27 6.94
C GLU A 186 -12.74 -9.56 5.52
N LEU A 187 -13.17 -8.54 4.79
CA LEU A 187 -13.60 -8.69 3.39
C LEU A 187 -12.46 -9.16 2.48
N VAL A 188 -11.25 -8.64 2.66
CA VAL A 188 -10.06 -9.06 1.91
C VAL A 188 -9.78 -10.54 2.13
N VAL A 189 -9.79 -10.99 3.39
CA VAL A 189 -9.55 -12.39 3.77
C VAL A 189 -10.59 -13.32 3.16
N ASP A 190 -11.87 -12.95 3.19
CA ASP A 190 -12.94 -13.75 2.59
C ASP A 190 -12.77 -13.90 1.06
N ARG A 191 -12.50 -12.78 0.37
CA ARG A 191 -12.30 -12.78 -1.09
C ARG A 191 -11.03 -13.52 -1.49
N HIS A 192 -9.95 -13.39 -0.72
CA HIS A 192 -8.70 -14.13 -0.93
C HIS A 192 -8.87 -15.63 -0.66
N SER A 193 -9.59 -16.01 0.39
CA SER A 193 -9.92 -17.41 0.68
C SER A 193 -10.71 -18.05 -0.46
N THR A 194 -11.66 -17.30 -1.03
CA THR A 194 -12.41 -17.73 -2.22
C THR A 194 -11.51 -17.86 -3.44
N TYR A 195 -10.52 -16.97 -3.59
CA TYR A 195 -9.53 -17.05 -4.68
C TYR A 195 -8.65 -18.29 -4.56
N ILE A 196 -8.11 -18.60 -3.38
CA ILE A 196 -7.28 -19.79 -3.13
C ILE A 196 -8.05 -21.07 -3.50
N LYS A 197 -9.30 -21.19 -3.04
CA LYS A 197 -10.15 -22.37 -3.31
C LYS A 197 -10.37 -22.67 -4.80
N LYS A 198 -10.19 -21.69 -5.69
CA LYS A 198 -10.28 -21.91 -7.16
C LYS A 198 -9.09 -22.68 -7.73
N PHE A 199 -7.98 -22.78 -6.99
CA PHE A 199 -6.77 -23.48 -7.40
C PHE A 199 -6.56 -24.80 -6.65
N ASP A 200 -7.28 -25.02 -5.55
CA ASP A 200 -7.32 -26.30 -4.81
C ASP A 200 -8.33 -27.30 -5.40
N ALA A 201 -9.17 -26.85 -6.34
CA ALA A 201 -10.21 -27.64 -7.02
C ALA A 201 -9.73 -28.14 -8.39
#